data_AF-A0A5J5IR93-F1
#
_entry.id   AF-A0A5J5IR93-F1
#
_cell.length_a   1.000
_cell.length_b   1.000
_cell.length_c   1.000
_cell.angle_alpha   90.00
_cell.angle_beta   90.00
_cell.angle_gamma   90.00
#
_symmetry.space_group_name_H-M   'P 1'
#
loop_
_entity.id
_entity.type
_entity.pdbx_description
1 polymer ?
#
loop_
_entity_poly.entity_id
_entity_poly.type
_entity_poly.pdbx_seq_one_letter_code
_entity_poly.pdbx_strand_id
1 'polypeptide(L)' 'MRLGTRWASGDEPPASVPSALRAQIARVDGEIDDEQRPRWTLTWLEGRPVAELETGVVVSLSPTGAIVVGQIDDDET' A
#
# COMPACT_ATOMS: atom_id res chain seq x y z
N MET A 1 16.07 -11.02 8.06
CA MET A 1 15.21 -10.40 7.02
C MET A 1 13.95 -9.92 7.72
N ARG A 2 13.71 -8.60 7.81
CA ARG A 2 12.59 -8.05 8.58
C ARG A 2 11.37 -8.03 7.66
N LEU A 3 10.49 -9.02 7.87
CA LEU A 3 9.22 -9.20 7.18
C LEU A 3 8.42 -7.88 7.25
N GLY A 4 7.98 -7.37 6.09
CA GLY A 4 7.11 -6.20 6.02
C GLY A 4 5.83 -6.40 6.85
N THR A 5 5.21 -5.32 7.32
CA THR A 5 3.93 -5.42 8.02
C THR A 5 2.83 -5.70 7.00
N ARG A 6 2.03 -6.74 7.19
CA ARG A 6 0.94 -7.11 6.27
C ARG A 6 -0.42 -7.03 6.97
N TRP A 7 -1.45 -6.61 6.24
CA TRP A 7 -2.84 -6.56 6.70
C TRP A 7 -3.79 -6.74 5.50
N ALA A 8 -5.05 -7.09 5.75
CA ALA A 8 -6.06 -7.23 4.68
C ALA A 8 -6.57 -5.85 4.24
N SER A 9 -6.94 -5.68 2.96
CA SER A 9 -7.68 -4.51 2.52
C SER A 9 -9.01 -4.40 3.26
N GLY A 10 -9.43 -3.17 3.57
CA GLY A 10 -10.64 -2.88 4.33
C GLY A 10 -10.49 -3.00 5.85
N ASP A 11 -9.41 -3.61 6.36
CA ASP A 11 -9.07 -3.58 7.79
C ASP A 11 -8.36 -2.26 8.17
N GLU A 12 -8.38 -1.91 9.47
CA GLU A 12 -7.66 -0.74 9.98
C GLU A 12 -6.14 -0.91 9.74
N PRO A 13 -5.47 0.05 9.06
CA PRO A 13 -4.04 -0.02 8.84
C PRO A 13 -3.25 -0.04 10.16
N PRO A 14 -2.27 -0.94 10.32
CA PRO A 14 -1.51 -1.07 11.56
C PRO A 14 -0.75 0.21 11.91
N ALA A 15 -0.39 0.38 13.19
CA ALA A 15 0.30 1.57 13.69
C ALA A 15 1.61 1.93 12.93
N SER A 16 2.27 0.93 12.34
CA SER A 16 3.44 1.10 11.48
C SER A 16 3.16 1.89 10.19
N VAL A 17 1.90 1.93 9.72
CA VAL A 17 1.49 2.66 8.51
C VAL A 17 1.34 4.14 8.83
N PRO A 18 2.15 5.02 8.21
CA PRO A 18 2.10 6.46 8.45
C PRO A 18 0.74 7.05 8.07
N SER A 19 0.26 8.00 8.87
CA SER A 19 -1.03 8.68 8.66
C SER A 19 -1.17 9.31 7.28
N ALA A 20 -0.05 9.78 6.71
CA ALA A 20 -0.01 10.34 5.36
C ALA A 20 -0.47 9.35 4.27
N LEU A 21 -0.21 8.05 4.42
CA LEU A 21 -0.64 7.03 3.46
C LEU A 21 -2.05 6.52 3.74
N ARG A 22 -2.53 6.57 5.00
CA ARG A 22 -3.81 5.95 5.41
C ARG A 22 -5.00 6.46 4.61
N ALA A 23 -5.07 7.77 4.37
CA ALA A 23 -6.16 8.37 3.60
C ALA A 23 -6.22 7.83 2.16
N GLN A 24 -5.06 7.56 1.56
CA GLN A 24 -4.99 7.05 0.20
C GLN A 24 -5.19 5.53 0.15
N ILE A 25 -4.69 4.78 1.14
CA ILE A 25 -4.98 3.35 1.30
C ILE A 25 -6.49 3.13 1.44
N ALA A 26 -7.17 3.91 2.28
CA ALA A 26 -8.62 3.81 2.46
C ALA A 26 -9.40 4.14 1.17
N ARG A 27 -8.87 5.01 0.31
CA ARG A 27 -9.46 5.28 -1.01
C ARG A 27 -9.34 4.08 -1.93
N VAL A 28 -8.15 3.49 -2.03
CA VAL A 28 -7.93 2.28 -2.82
C VAL A 28 -8.80 1.14 -2.29
N ASP A 29 -8.87 0.96 -0.97
CA ASP A 29 -9.74 -0.05 -0.34
C ASP A 29 -11.22 0.12 -0.72
N GLY A 30 -11.69 1.36 -0.88
CA GLY A 30 -13.07 1.64 -1.32
C GLY A 30 -13.36 1.33 -2.79
N GLU A 31 -12.33 1.08 -3.61
CA GLU A 31 -12.47 0.65 -5.01
C GLU A 31 -12.37 -0.89 -5.15
N ILE A 32 -12.01 -1.59 -4.09
CA ILE A 32 -11.87 -3.06 -4.07
C ILE A 32 -13.20 -3.69 -3.67
N ASP A 33 -13.54 -4.80 -4.31
CA ASP A 33 -14.70 -5.60 -3.92
C ASP A 33 -14.47 -6.32 -2.57
N ASP A 34 -15.44 -6.20 -1.66
CA ASP A 34 -15.40 -6.79 -0.30
C ASP A 34 -15.20 -8.31 -0.29
N GLU A 35 -15.51 -9.03 -1.37
CA GLU A 35 -15.30 -10.47 -1.45
C GLU A 35 -13.82 -10.85 -1.71
N GLN A 36 -13.03 -9.96 -2.32
CA GLN A 36 -11.67 -10.28 -2.75
C GLN A 36 -10.62 -10.09 -1.65
N ARG A 37 -10.78 -9.04 -0.83
CA ARG A 37 -9.88 -8.66 0.30
C ARG A 37 -8.38 -8.98 0.12
N PRO A 38 -7.72 -8.50 -0.97
CA PRO A 38 -6.28 -8.62 -1.15
C PRO A 38 -5.50 -7.98 0.01
N ARG A 39 -4.28 -8.45 0.26
CA ARG A 39 -3.47 -7.97 1.39
C ARG A 39 -2.52 -6.86 1.00
N TRP A 40 -2.45 -5.86 1.86
CA TRP A 40 -1.41 -4.86 1.85
C TRP A 40 -0.13 -5.40 2.48
N THR A 41 1.01 -4.90 1.99
CA THR A 41 2.34 -5.12 2.53
C THR A 41 3.06 -3.78 2.63
N LEU A 42 3.38 -3.35 3.85
CA LEU A 42 4.21 -2.20 4.11
C LEU A 42 5.68 -2.61 4.13
N THR A 43 6.44 -1.96 3.25
CA THR A 43 7.89 -2.01 3.22
C THR A 43 8.46 -0.60 3.43
N TRP A 44 9.74 -0.55 3.81
CA TRP A 44 10.47 0.69 3.98
C TRP A 44 11.66 0.68 3.02
N LEU A 45 11.57 1.46 1.94
CA LEU A 45 12.59 1.55 0.92
C LEU A 45 13.32 2.89 1.08
N GLU A 46 14.62 2.84 1.32
CA GLU A 46 15.46 4.03 1.55
C GLU A 46 14.90 4.96 2.65
N GLY A 47 14.29 4.36 3.69
CA GLY A 47 13.67 5.10 4.79
C GLY A 47 12.27 5.66 4.49
N ARG A 48 11.70 5.38 3.31
CA ARG A 48 10.37 5.82 2.91
C ARG A 48 9.36 4.67 2.95
N PRO A 49 8.12 4.92 3.40
CA PRO A 49 7.10 3.90 3.45
C PRO A 49 6.52 3.63 2.05
N VAL A 50 6.39 2.35 1.70
CA VAL A 50 5.76 1.88 0.47
C VAL A 50 4.76 0.80 0.86
N ALA A 51 3.47 1.07 0.64
CA ALA A 51 2.40 0.10 0.83
C ALA A 51 2.03 -0.48 -0.53
N GLU A 52 2.21 -1.79 -0.69
CA GLU A 52 1.88 -2.52 -1.90
C GLU A 52 0.71 -3.46 -1.62
N LEU A 53 -0.27 -3.47 -2.51
CA LEU A 53 -1.41 -4.38 -2.48
C LEU A 53 -1.09 -5.62 -3.32
N GLU A 54 -1.60 -6.79 -2.92
CA GLU A 54 -1.42 -8.06 -3.67
C GLU A 54 -1.89 -7.99 -5.14
N THR A 55 -2.69 -6.98 -5.52
CA THR A 55 -3.12 -6.73 -6.91
C THR A 55 -2.14 -5.91 -7.73
N GLY A 56 -1.01 -5.46 -7.16
CA GLY A 56 -0.01 -4.63 -7.82
C GLY A 56 -0.19 -3.12 -7.59
N VAL A 57 -1.24 -2.66 -6.89
CA VAL A 57 -1.39 -1.24 -6.53
C VAL A 57 -0.34 -0.85 -5.50
N VAL A 58 0.33 0.28 -5.69
CA VAL A 58 1.34 0.81 -4.77
C VAL A 58 0.98 2.22 -4.33
N VAL A 59 1.01 2.46 -3.02
CA VAL A 59 0.84 3.75 -2.38
C VAL A 59 2.13 4.10 -1.65
N SER A 60 2.78 5.20 -2.05
CA SER A 60 4.10 5.58 -1.50
C SER A 60 4.26 7.09 -1.33
N LEU A 61 5.30 7.47 -0.59
CA LEU A 61 5.73 8.87 -0.48
C LEU A 61 6.86 9.14 -1.48
N SER A 62 6.68 10.17 -2.31
CA SER A 62 7.71 10.69 -3.20
C SER A 62 8.86 11.33 -2.39
N PRO A 63 10.02 11.56 -3.02
CA PRO A 63 11.12 12.31 -2.39
C PRO A 63 10.75 13.74 -1.98
N THR A 64 9.73 14.32 -2.62
CA THR A 64 9.20 15.65 -2.30
C THR A 64 8.13 15.64 -1.21
N GLY A 65 7.79 14.46 -0.68
CA GLY A 65 6.75 14.29 0.36
C GLY A 65 5.32 14.22 -0.18
N ALA A 66 5.14 14.11 -1.49
CA ALA A 66 3.81 13.93 -2.09
C ALA A 66 3.40 12.46 -2.06
N ILE A 67 2.11 12.20 -1.91
CA ILE A 67 1.56 10.84 -2.01
C ILE A 67 1.44 10.47 -3.49
N VAL A 68 1.99 9.32 -3.86
CA VAL A 68 1.92 8.77 -5.22
C VAL A 68 1.22 7.42 -5.15
N VAL A 69 0.23 7.25 -6.02
CA VAL A 69 -0.39 5.95 -6.30
C VAL A 69 0.00 5.52 -7.70
N GLY A 70 0.49 4.30 -7.80
CA GLY A 70 0.80 3.66 -9.07
C GLY A 70 0.28 2.24 -9.09
N GLN A 71 0.35 1.62 -10.26
CA GLN A 71 0.14 0.20 -10.43
C GLN A 71 1.43 -0.37 -11.00
N ILE A 72 1.97 -1.40 -10.36
CA ILE A 72 3.05 -2.19 -10.92
C ILE A 72 2.37 -3.07 -11.96
N ASP A 73 2.56 -2.75 -13.22
CA ASP A 73 2.11 -3.63 -14.29
C ASP A 73 3.11 -4.79 -14.38
N ASP A 74 2.63 -6.02 -14.17
CA ASP A 74 3.40 -7.25 -14.41
C ASP A 74 3.40 -7.55 -15.93
N ASP A 75 3.60 -6.54 -16.79
CA ASP A 75 3.78 -6.74 -18.23
C ASP A 75 5.25 -7.10 -18.49
N GLU A 76 5.62 -8.34 -18.11
CA GLU A 76 6.67 -9.05 -18.82
C GLU A 76 6.00 -9.73 -20.03
N THR A 77 6.03 -9.04 -21.18
CA THR A 77 5.56 -9.54 -22.48
C THR A 77 6.34 -10.78 -22.95
#